data_AF-A0A6F8ZZ19-F1
#
_entry.id   AF-A0A6F8ZZ19-F1
#
_cell.length_a   1.000
_cell.length_b   1.000
_cell.length_c   1.000
_cell.angle_alpha   90.00
_cell.angle_beta   90.00
_cell.angle_gamma   90.00
#
_symmetry.space_group_name_H-M   'P 1'
#
loop_
_entity.id
_entity.type
_entity.pdbx_description
1 polymer ?
#
loop_
_entity_poly.entity_id
_entity_poly.type
_entity_poly.pdbx_seq_one_letter_code
_entity_poly.pdbx_strand_id
1 'polypeptide(L)' 'MSSTSQKHKEFVAEPMGEKPAYVVLGQFLVLKKDEELFRDWLKDTCGANVKQQGDCYGCLREWCDSFL' A
#
# COMPACT_ATOMS: atom_id res chain seq x y z
N MET A 1 -5.91 -20.78 1.10
CA MET A 1 -6.10 -20.05 -0.17
C MET A 1 -6.55 -18.63 0.18
N SER A 2 -5.65 -17.66 0.17
CA SER A 2 -5.94 -16.29 0.60
C SER A 2 -6.83 -15.60 -0.43
N SER A 3 -8.04 -15.21 -0.02
CA SER A 3 -8.99 -14.42 -0.81
C SER A 3 -8.59 -12.95 -0.76
N THR A 4 -7.61 -12.54 -1.57
CA THR A 4 -7.35 -11.13 -1.86
C THR A 4 -8.36 -10.63 -2.90
N SER A 5 -8.94 -9.46 -2.65
CA SER A 5 -9.97 -8.83 -3.48
C SER A 5 -9.49 -8.62 -4.93
N GLN A 6 -10.38 -8.71 -5.92
CA GLN A 6 -10.04 -8.42 -7.34
C GLN A 6 -9.37 -7.05 -7.50
N LYS A 7 -9.76 -6.06 -6.69
CA LYS A 7 -9.14 -4.73 -6.65
C LYS A 7 -7.65 -4.75 -6.27
N HIS A 8 -7.24 -5.67 -5.39
CA HIS A 8 -5.84 -5.87 -5.01
C HIS A 8 -5.04 -6.41 -6.19
N LYS A 9 -5.59 -7.40 -6.89
CA LYS A 9 -4.95 -8.03 -8.04
C LYS A 9 -4.77 -7.05 -9.19
N GLU A 10 -5.78 -6.24 -9.49
CA GLU A 10 -5.70 -5.20 -10.52
C GLU A 10 -4.72 -4.09 -10.16
N PHE A 11 -4.64 -3.70 -8.87
CA PHE A 11 -3.70 -2.67 -8.43
C PHE A 11 -2.24 -3.12 -8.54
N VAL A 12 -1.94 -4.39 -8.29
CA VAL A 12 -0.58 -4.94 -8.39
C VAL A 12 -0.20 -5.29 -9.83
N ALA A 13 -1.16 -5.56 -10.72
CA ALA A 13 -0.87 -6.04 -12.08
C ALA A 13 -0.41 -4.94 -13.07
N GLU A 14 -0.66 -3.65 -12.81
CA GLU A 14 -0.30 -2.56 -13.72
C GLU A 14 0.60 -1.50 -13.04
N PRO A 15 1.61 -0.94 -13.76
CA PRO A 15 2.42 0.16 -13.25
C PRO A 15 1.53 1.37 -12.94
N MET A 16 1.73 1.98 -11.78
CA MET A 16 0.75 2.87 -11.15
C MET A 16 0.40 4.18 -11.91
N GLY A 17 0.88 4.48 -13.12
CA GLY A 17 0.38 5.58 -13.99
C GLY A 17 0.54 7.03 -13.48
N GLU A 18 -0.52 7.87 -13.55
CA GLU A 18 -0.60 9.21 -12.94
C GLU A 18 -1.60 9.21 -11.76
N LYS A 19 -1.75 8.06 -11.08
CA LYS A 19 -2.75 7.90 -10.03
C LYS A 19 -2.24 8.50 -8.70
N PRO A 20 -3.12 9.04 -7.84
CA PRO A 20 -2.75 9.59 -6.52
C PRO A 20 -2.01 8.62 -5.59
N ALA A 21 -1.98 7.33 -5.95
CA ALA A 21 -1.28 6.29 -5.21
C ALA A 21 0.26 6.43 -5.23
N TYR A 22 0.86 7.19 -6.17
CA TYR A 22 2.30 7.52 -6.08
C TYR A 22 2.67 8.34 -4.86
N VAL A 23 1.76 9.19 -4.37
CA VAL A 23 2.01 9.98 -3.16
C VAL A 23 2.10 9.05 -1.95
N VAL A 24 1.22 8.05 -1.88
CA VAL A 24 1.22 7.03 -0.83
C VAL A 24 2.45 6.13 -0.93
N LEU A 25 2.83 5.72 -2.15
CA LEU A 25 4.06 4.96 -2.39
C LEU A 25 5.31 5.78 -2.03
N GLY A 26 5.34 7.07 -2.36
CA GLY A 26 6.42 7.98 -1.98
C GLY A 26 6.57 8.05 -0.47
N GLN A 27 5.46 8.22 0.25
CA GLN A 27 5.46 8.19 1.71
C GLN A 27 5.94 6.84 2.26
N PHE A 28 5.47 5.74 1.68
CA PHE A 28 5.90 4.38 2.04
C PHE A 28 7.42 4.19 1.91
N LEU A 29 8.02 4.72 0.83
CA LEU A 29 9.46 4.67 0.60
C LEU A 29 10.24 5.59 1.54
N VAL A 30 9.71 6.78 1.86
CA VAL A 30 10.30 7.71 2.86
C VAL A 30 10.36 7.05 4.24
N LEU A 31 9.31 6.32 4.60
CA LEU A 31 9.25 5.52 5.83
C LEU A 31 10.05 4.21 5.75
N LYS A 32 10.88 4.04 4.72
CA LYS A 32 11.74 2.86 4.51
C LYS A 32 10.99 1.53 4.52
N LYS A 33 9.72 1.54 4.06
CA LYS A 33 8.83 0.37 4.07
C LYS A 33 8.55 -0.16 5.49
N ASP A 34 8.72 0.64 6.53
CA ASP A 34 8.41 0.26 7.91
C ASP A 34 6.90 0.09 8.10
N GLU A 35 6.49 -1.09 8.55
CA GLU A 35 5.07 -1.44 8.68
C GLU A 35 4.36 -0.64 9.76
N GLU A 36 4.99 -0.46 10.91
CA GLU A 36 4.36 0.20 12.06
C GLU A 36 4.18 1.69 11.76
N LEU A 37 5.25 2.34 11.30
CA LEU A 37 5.22 3.77 10.96
C LEU A 37 4.26 4.07 9.80
N PHE A 38 4.19 3.19 8.79
CA PHE A 38 3.26 3.40 7.67
C PHE A 38 1.81 3.23 8.10
N ARG A 39 1.51 2.24 8.95
CA ARG A 39 0.14 1.98 9.43
C ARG A 39 -0.34 3.09 10.35
N ASP A 40 0.52 3.61 11.21
CA ASP A 40 0.23 4.76 12.06
C ASP A 40 0.02 6.02 11.21
N TRP A 41 0.89 6.29 10.23
CA TRP A 41 0.70 7.40 9.30
C TRP A 41 -0.64 7.30 8.54
N LEU A 42 -1.02 6.10 8.07
CA LEU A 42 -2.28 5.89 7.35
C LEU A 42 -3.49 6.12 8.27
N LYS A 43 -3.37 5.75 9.55
CA LYS A 43 -4.38 6.02 10.58
C LYS A 43 -4.54 7.51 10.85
N ASP A 44 -3.43 8.22 11.02
CA ASP A 44 -3.45 9.65 11.38
C ASP A 44 -3.86 10.53 10.20
N THR A 45 -3.54 10.12 8.97
CA THR A 45 -3.83 10.90 7.76
C THR A 45 -5.29 10.77 7.32
N CYS A 46 -5.87 9.57 7.38
CA CYS A 46 -7.21 9.33 6.84
C CYS A 46 -8.15 8.51 7.75
N GLY A 47 -7.75 8.22 9.00
CA GLY A 47 -8.56 7.44 9.94
C GLY A 47 -8.69 5.96 9.56
N ALA A 48 -7.74 5.42 8.78
CA ALA A 48 -7.80 4.04 8.31
C ALA A 48 -7.84 3.05 9.48
N ASN A 49 -8.69 2.02 9.37
CA ASN A 49 -8.77 0.94 10.36
C ASN A 49 -7.68 -0.13 10.14
N VAL A 50 -7.50 -1.02 11.12
CA VAL A 50 -6.44 -2.05 11.14
C VAL A 50 -6.43 -2.92 9.89
N LYS A 51 -7.60 -3.23 9.34
CA LYS A 51 -7.74 -4.05 8.13
C LYS A 51 -7.31 -3.28 6.89
N GLN A 52 -7.79 -2.04 6.72
CA GLN A 52 -7.41 -1.17 5.60
C GLN A 52 -5.92 -0.88 5.59
N GLN A 53 -5.34 -0.64 6.77
CA GLN A 53 -3.90 -0.47 6.95
C GLN A 53 -3.11 -1.70 6.47
N GLY A 54 -3.50 -2.89 6.90
CA GLY A 54 -2.82 -4.13 6.51
C GLY A 54 -2.97 -4.43 5.02
N ASP A 55 -4.18 -4.28 4.48
CA ASP A 55 -4.46 -4.51 3.06
C ASP A 55 -3.68 -3.52 2.17
N CYS A 56 -3.58 -2.24 2.57
CA CYS A 56 -2.83 -1.21 1.83
C CYS A 56 -1.31 -1.42 1.90
N TYR A 57 -0.76 -1.68 3.09
CA TYR A 57 0.66 -1.99 3.28
C TYR A 57 1.08 -3.22 2.49
N GLY A 58 0.31 -4.31 2.57
CA GLY A 58 0.61 -5.55 1.86
C GLY A 58 0.64 -5.36 0.34
N CYS A 59 -0.31 -4.58 -0.19
CA CYS A 59 -0.37 -4.26 -1.61
C CYS A 59 0.85 -3.46 -2.09
N LEU A 60 1.26 -2.43 -1.35
CA LEU A 60 2.43 -1.61 -1.69
C LEU A 60 3.74 -2.38 -1.56
N ARG A 61 3.84 -3.28 -0.57
CA ARG A 61 5.01 -4.15 -0.40
C ARG A 61 5.14 -5.14 -1.56
N GLU A 62 4.07 -5.84 -1.92
CA GLU A 62 4.05 -6.78 -3.05
C GLU A 62 4.36 -6.08 -4.38
N TRP A 63 3.85 -4.87 -4.56
CA TRP A 63 4.17 -4.05 -5.72
C TRP A 63 5.65 -3.66 -5.74
N CYS A 64 6.22 -3.20 -4.61
CA CYS A 64 7.65 -2.92 -4.54
C CYS A 64 8.49 -4.16 -4.88
N ASP A 65 8.18 -5.32 -4.31
CA ASP A 65 8.93 -6.56 -4.57
C ASP A 65 8.87 -7.01 -6.03
N SER A 66 7.83 -6.60 -6.78
CA SER A 66 7.63 -6.99 -8.18
C SER A 66 8.23 -6.00 -9.19
N PHE A 67 8.32 -4.71 -8.84
CA PHE A 67 8.64 -3.64 -9.78
C PHE A 67 9.84 -2.75 -9.36
N LEU A 68 10.39 -2.90 -8.15
CA LEU A 68 11.46 -2.06 -7.60
C LEU A 68 12.56 -2.88 -6.89
#